data_AF-A0A090Z0I9-F1
#
_entry.id   AF-A0A090Z0I9-F1
#
_cell.length_a   1.000
_cell.length_b   1.000
_cell.length_c   1.000
_cell.angle_alpha   90.00
_cell.angle_beta   90.00
_cell.angle_gamma   90.00
#
_symmetry.space_group_name_H-M   'P 1'
#
loop_
_entity.id
_entity.type
_entity.pdbx_description
1 polymer ?
#
loop_
_entity_poly.entity_id
_entity_poly.type
_entity_poly.pdbx_seq_one_letter_code
_entity_poly.pdbx_strand_id
1 'polypeptide(L)'
;MKRYYLPEMDVFNRYEPRVCNRLIAGYHQKLASKHRYFVRHQLSKERPFYTDADLSEMISVLDDIEIINCEWTAKYWNETPWNYFVTSGKVYEGYKDMDAIPFARGYSGDDVGKRTDDGFYFKYFNSNNCAYWRDRTSEVPTWHLRYGNQYVNLRNDVFYVGIFGSTKEVKSAPSDLVLPLLKQMNAKKWRGFYDDEIDFILEQTGIERRLI
;
A
#
# COMPACT_ATOMS: atom_id res chain seq x y z
N MET A 1 11.82 -22.92 -11.34
CA MET A 1 11.49 -21.57 -11.83
C MET A 1 12.53 -21.01 -12.80
N LYS A 2 12.10 -20.56 -13.98
CA LYS A 2 12.95 -19.86 -14.96
C LYS A 2 13.14 -18.38 -14.56
N ARG A 3 14.36 -17.87 -14.64
CA ARG A 3 14.72 -16.49 -14.25
C ARG A 3 15.26 -15.71 -15.43
N TYR A 4 14.83 -14.47 -15.59
CA TYR A 4 15.28 -13.55 -16.65
C TYR A 4 15.90 -12.31 -16.02
N TYR A 5 17.12 -11.97 -16.41
CA TYR A 5 17.88 -10.89 -15.79
C TYR A 5 18.05 -9.72 -16.75
N LEU A 6 18.33 -8.55 -16.18
CA LEU A 6 18.93 -7.46 -16.95
C LEU A 6 20.32 -7.90 -17.49
N PRO A 7 20.94 -7.12 -18.38
CA PRO A 7 22.39 -7.22 -18.60
C PRO A 7 23.20 -6.96 -17.33
N GLU A 8 24.38 -7.56 -17.20
CA GLU A 8 25.32 -7.28 -16.10
C GLU A 8 25.74 -5.81 -16.07
N MET A 9 26.13 -5.29 -14.90
CA MET A 9 26.50 -3.88 -14.74
C MET A 9 27.64 -3.45 -15.66
N ASP A 10 28.53 -4.36 -16.03
CA ASP A 10 29.64 -4.14 -16.96
C ASP A 10 29.20 -3.69 -18.36
N VAL A 11 27.95 -4.03 -18.75
CA VAL A 11 27.34 -3.54 -19.99
C VAL A 11 26.94 -2.07 -19.85
N PHE A 12 26.43 -1.69 -18.68
CA PHE A 12 25.94 -0.34 -18.41
C PHE A 12 27.05 0.65 -18.04
N ASN A 13 28.09 0.19 -17.35
CA ASN A 13 29.22 1.00 -16.87
C ASN A 13 30.06 1.62 -18.00
N ARG A 14 29.82 1.22 -19.26
CA ARG A 14 30.46 1.79 -20.46
C ARG A 14 29.85 3.11 -20.89
N TYR A 15 28.69 3.49 -20.34
CA TYR A 15 27.95 4.68 -20.73
C TYR A 15 27.95 5.72 -19.61
N GLU A 16 27.83 6.99 -19.98
CA GLU A 16 27.63 8.07 -19.02
C GLU A 16 26.36 7.84 -18.17
N PRO A 17 26.32 8.32 -16.90
CA PRO A 17 25.24 8.02 -15.95
C PRO A 17 23.82 8.29 -16.48
N ARG A 18 23.61 9.38 -17.22
CA ARG A 18 22.30 9.71 -17.79
C ARG A 18 21.85 8.70 -18.85
N VAL A 19 22.78 8.22 -19.68
CA VAL A 19 22.51 7.22 -20.71
C VAL A 19 22.30 5.85 -20.07
N CYS A 20 23.16 5.48 -19.12
CA CYS A 20 23.04 4.28 -18.30
C CYS A 20 21.64 4.16 -17.66
N ASN A 21 21.18 5.19 -16.96
CA ASN A 21 19.87 5.19 -16.32
C ASN A 21 18.71 5.01 -17.31
N ARG A 22 18.79 5.62 -18.50
CA ARG A 22 17.78 5.44 -19.56
C ARG A 22 17.77 4.02 -20.13
N LEU A 23 18.95 3.44 -20.34
CA LEU A 23 19.09 2.06 -20.82
C LEU A 23 18.49 1.08 -19.80
N ILE A 24 18.87 1.20 -18.52
CA ILE A 24 18.33 0.38 -17.44
C ILE A 24 16.80 0.48 -17.39
N ALA A 25 16.25 1.68 -17.45
CA ALA A 25 14.80 1.90 -17.48
C ALA A 25 14.14 1.20 -18.69
N GLY A 26 14.73 1.32 -19.88
CA GLY A 26 14.22 0.65 -21.09
C GLY A 26 14.25 -0.88 -20.99
N TYR A 27 15.30 -1.46 -20.40
CA TYR A 27 15.35 -2.90 -20.14
C TYR A 27 14.28 -3.35 -19.14
N HIS A 28 14.12 -2.62 -18.04
CA HIS A 28 13.05 -2.91 -17.07
C HIS A 28 11.67 -2.86 -17.73
N GLN A 29 11.39 -1.82 -18.53
CA GLN A 29 10.12 -1.70 -19.24
C GLN A 29 9.88 -2.88 -20.20
N LYS A 30 10.89 -3.26 -20.97
CA LYS A 30 10.81 -4.38 -21.93
C LYS A 30 10.62 -5.74 -21.24
N LEU A 31 11.22 -5.95 -20.08
CA LEU A 31 11.05 -7.19 -19.32
C LEU A 31 9.71 -7.22 -18.58
N ALA A 32 9.30 -6.11 -17.96
CA ALA A 32 8.00 -5.99 -17.31
C ALA A 32 6.83 -6.15 -18.30
N SER A 33 7.00 -5.77 -19.58
CA SER A 33 5.98 -5.99 -20.61
C SER A 33 5.91 -7.44 -21.12
N LYS A 34 6.80 -8.32 -20.67
CA LYS A 34 6.93 -9.71 -21.16
C LYS A 34 6.77 -10.74 -20.06
N HIS A 35 6.98 -10.34 -18.82
CA HIS A 35 7.01 -11.23 -17.68
C HIS A 35 6.05 -10.77 -16.60
N ARG A 36 5.41 -11.73 -15.95
CA ARG A 36 4.38 -11.46 -14.95
C ARG A 36 4.92 -10.81 -13.69
N TYR A 37 6.10 -11.23 -13.23
CA TYR A 37 6.65 -10.79 -11.96
C TYR A 37 8.07 -10.26 -12.07
N PHE A 38 8.36 -9.26 -11.23
CA PHE A 38 9.71 -8.79 -10.95
C PHE A 38 10.04 -9.05 -9.47
N VAL A 39 11.11 -9.81 -9.22
CA VAL A 39 11.51 -10.26 -7.89
C VAL A 39 12.77 -9.52 -7.45
N ARG A 40 12.76 -9.00 -6.22
CA ARG A 40 13.88 -8.34 -5.55
C ARG A 40 14.14 -8.98 -4.20
N HIS A 41 15.39 -9.24 -3.87
CA HIS A 41 15.75 -9.69 -2.52
C HIS A 41 15.88 -8.49 -1.59
N GLN A 42 15.35 -8.61 -0.36
CA GLN A 42 15.38 -7.54 0.64
C GLN A 42 16.67 -7.56 1.45
N LEU A 43 17.09 -8.76 1.87
CA LEU A 43 18.22 -8.95 2.77
C LEU A 43 19.45 -9.56 2.09
N SER A 44 19.26 -10.27 0.98
CA SER A 44 20.35 -10.89 0.24
C SER A 44 20.87 -9.98 -0.88
N LYS A 45 22.14 -10.16 -1.26
CA LYS A 45 22.76 -9.48 -2.41
C LYS A 45 22.46 -10.20 -3.74
N GLU A 46 21.46 -11.07 -3.76
CA GLU A 46 21.08 -11.76 -4.99
C GLU A 46 20.51 -10.77 -6.01
N ARG A 47 20.79 -11.09 -7.26
CA ARG A 47 20.44 -10.23 -8.39
C ARG A 47 18.92 -10.27 -8.64
N PRO A 48 18.24 -9.12 -8.72
CA PRO A 48 16.83 -9.08 -9.10
C PRO A 48 16.58 -9.71 -10.46
N PHE A 49 15.42 -10.35 -10.62
CA PHE A 49 15.07 -11.06 -11.84
C PHE A 49 13.58 -10.98 -12.14
N TYR A 50 13.24 -11.29 -13.39
CA TYR A 50 11.88 -11.44 -13.87
C TYR A 50 11.53 -12.91 -14.03
N THR A 51 10.25 -13.24 -13.86
CA THR A 51 9.77 -14.62 -14.03
C THR A 51 8.29 -14.65 -14.36
N ASP A 52 7.88 -15.80 -14.90
CA ASP A 52 6.50 -16.17 -15.20
C ASP A 52 6.03 -17.34 -14.32
N ALA A 53 6.85 -17.75 -13.34
CA ALA A 53 6.48 -18.80 -12.42
C ALA A 53 5.27 -18.39 -11.57
N ASP A 54 4.49 -19.39 -11.17
CA ASP A 54 3.36 -19.20 -10.29
C ASP A 54 3.82 -18.71 -8.91
N LEU A 55 2.97 -17.90 -8.27
CA LEU A 55 3.27 -17.34 -6.96
C LEU A 55 3.56 -18.46 -5.94
N SER A 56 2.79 -19.55 -5.97
CA SER A 56 2.99 -20.72 -5.11
C SER A 56 4.35 -21.39 -5.31
N GLU A 57 4.86 -21.45 -6.55
CA GLU A 57 6.20 -21.97 -6.82
C GLU A 57 7.25 -21.03 -6.22
N MET A 58 7.12 -19.72 -6.43
CA MET A 58 8.06 -18.72 -5.91
C MET A 58 8.17 -18.76 -4.39
N ILE A 59 7.04 -18.72 -3.68
CA ILE A 59 7.00 -18.69 -2.20
C ILE A 59 7.50 -20.00 -1.57
N SER A 60 7.50 -21.12 -2.32
CA SER A 60 7.96 -22.41 -1.80
C SER A 60 9.49 -22.56 -1.77
N VAL A 61 10.22 -21.74 -2.54
CA VAL A 61 11.68 -21.86 -2.71
C VAL A 61 12.44 -20.56 -2.42
N LEU A 62 11.75 -19.44 -2.24
CA LEU A 62 12.34 -18.14 -1.95
C LEU A 62 11.76 -17.55 -0.67
N ASP A 63 12.60 -16.84 0.06
CA ASP A 63 12.23 -16.07 1.25
C ASP A 63 13.00 -14.74 1.29
N ASP A 64 12.54 -13.81 2.13
CA ASP A 64 13.05 -12.43 2.25
C ASP A 64 13.11 -11.68 0.90
N ILE A 65 12.03 -11.78 0.13
CA ILE A 65 11.87 -11.18 -1.18
C ILE A 65 10.65 -10.25 -1.26
N GLU A 66 10.71 -9.35 -2.22
CA GLU A 66 9.56 -8.62 -2.74
C GLU A 66 9.28 -9.08 -4.18
N ILE A 67 8.03 -9.38 -4.47
CA ILE A 67 7.53 -9.79 -5.78
C ILE A 67 6.58 -8.69 -6.26
N ILE A 68 6.96 -7.96 -7.31
CA ILE A 68 6.13 -6.93 -7.93
C ILE A 68 5.36 -7.52 -9.10
N ASN A 69 4.06 -7.31 -9.14
CA ASN A 69 3.19 -7.72 -10.25
C ASN A 69 3.31 -6.73 -11.41
N CYS A 70 3.95 -7.16 -12.51
CA CYS A 70 4.17 -6.32 -13.70
C CYS A 70 2.89 -6.15 -14.54
N GLU A 71 1.89 -7.02 -14.36
CA GLU A 71 0.59 -6.95 -15.04
C GLU A 71 -0.46 -6.19 -14.23
N TRP A 72 -0.10 -5.70 -13.04
CA TRP A 72 -1.01 -4.95 -12.20
C TRP A 72 -1.49 -3.69 -12.93
N THR A 73 -2.78 -3.38 -12.81
CA THR A 73 -3.35 -2.13 -13.32
C THR A 73 -4.27 -1.52 -12.29
N ALA A 74 -4.38 -0.19 -12.30
CA ALA A 74 -5.29 0.59 -11.47
C ALA A 74 -6.76 0.16 -11.56
N LYS A 75 -7.18 -0.56 -12.62
CA LYS A 75 -8.57 -0.99 -12.78
C LYS A 75 -9.04 -1.96 -11.68
N TYR A 76 -8.13 -2.82 -11.21
CA TYR A 76 -8.38 -3.87 -10.22
C TYR A 76 -7.56 -3.63 -8.94
N TRP A 77 -7.34 -2.35 -8.63
CA TRP A 77 -6.46 -1.90 -7.54
C TRP A 77 -6.82 -2.48 -6.17
N ASN A 78 -8.10 -2.80 -5.94
CA ASN A 78 -8.66 -3.33 -4.71
C ASN A 78 -8.78 -4.87 -4.69
N GLU A 79 -8.49 -5.53 -5.81
CA GLU A 79 -8.65 -6.99 -5.98
C GLU A 79 -7.31 -7.68 -6.20
N THR A 80 -6.43 -7.07 -7.00
CA THR A 80 -5.13 -7.63 -7.33
C THR A 80 -4.04 -6.92 -6.52
N PRO A 81 -3.23 -7.64 -5.73
CA PRO A 81 -2.07 -7.06 -5.09
C PRO A 81 -1.10 -6.48 -6.12
N TRP A 82 -0.59 -5.28 -5.81
CA TRP A 82 0.47 -4.65 -6.59
C TRP A 82 1.81 -5.36 -6.36
N ASN A 83 2.08 -5.74 -5.11
CA ASN A 83 3.23 -6.54 -4.75
C ASN A 83 2.92 -7.54 -3.64
N TYR A 84 3.86 -8.46 -3.45
CA TYR A 84 3.90 -9.42 -2.36
C TYR A 84 5.24 -9.27 -1.66
N PHE A 85 5.24 -9.36 -0.33
CA PHE A 85 6.44 -9.53 0.47
C PHE A 85 6.43 -10.93 1.06
N VAL A 86 7.51 -11.65 0.87
CA VAL A 86 7.70 -13.00 1.42
C VAL A 86 8.82 -12.90 2.43
N THR A 87 8.53 -13.20 3.69
CA THR A 87 9.54 -13.21 4.76
C THR A 87 9.16 -14.23 5.83
N SER A 88 10.13 -15.02 6.29
CA SER A 88 9.93 -16.07 7.30
C SER A 88 8.78 -17.02 6.94
N GLY A 89 8.65 -17.36 5.66
CA GLY A 89 7.59 -18.22 5.13
C GLY A 89 6.18 -17.62 5.15
N LYS A 90 6.03 -16.33 5.44
CA LYS A 90 4.75 -15.60 5.41
C LYS A 90 4.66 -14.73 4.17
N VAL A 91 3.44 -14.59 3.64
CA VAL A 91 3.14 -13.75 2.48
C VAL A 91 2.31 -12.55 2.93
N TYR A 92 2.75 -11.36 2.56
CA TYR A 92 2.05 -10.10 2.78
C TYR A 92 1.75 -9.46 1.44
N GLU A 93 0.51 -9.10 1.20
CA GLU A 93 0.05 -8.43 -0.01
C GLU A 93 0.04 -6.92 0.19
N GLY A 94 0.52 -6.16 -0.80
CA GLY A 94 0.45 -4.70 -0.82
C GLY A 94 -0.45 -4.19 -1.95
N TYR A 95 -1.26 -3.17 -1.63
CA TYR A 95 -2.25 -2.59 -2.53
C TYR A 95 -1.94 -1.11 -2.77
N LYS A 96 -2.07 -0.67 -4.01
CA LYS A 96 -1.86 0.71 -4.46
C LYS A 96 -3.18 1.38 -4.80
N ASP A 97 -3.21 2.70 -4.70
CA ASP A 97 -4.39 3.51 -5.01
C ASP A 97 -4.83 3.39 -6.48
N MET A 98 -6.12 3.66 -6.75
CA MET A 98 -6.71 3.64 -8.08
C MET A 98 -6.11 4.68 -9.03
N ASP A 99 -5.54 5.76 -8.50
CA ASP A 99 -4.90 6.83 -9.28
C ASP A 99 -3.40 6.55 -9.50
N ALA A 100 -2.91 5.36 -9.10
CA ALA A 100 -1.52 4.98 -9.32
C ALA A 100 -1.19 4.92 -10.83
N ILE A 101 -0.15 5.64 -11.22
CA ILE A 101 0.26 5.77 -12.62
C ILE A 101 1.50 4.92 -12.91
N PRO A 102 1.67 4.42 -14.15
CA PRO A 102 2.93 3.83 -14.56
C PRO A 102 4.10 4.79 -14.32
N PHE A 103 5.14 4.31 -13.67
CA PHE A 103 6.39 5.01 -13.42
C PHE A 103 7.55 4.13 -13.84
N ALA A 104 8.74 4.70 -14.06
CA ALA A 104 9.88 4.03 -14.71
C ALA A 104 10.31 2.69 -14.08
N ARG A 105 9.83 2.33 -12.88
CA ARG A 105 10.12 1.09 -12.15
C ARG A 105 8.87 0.41 -11.57
N GLY A 106 7.67 0.65 -12.12
CA GLY A 106 6.42 0.07 -11.63
C GLY A 106 5.25 1.05 -11.70
N TYR A 107 4.49 1.17 -10.62
CA TYR A 107 3.42 2.15 -10.47
C TYR A 107 3.77 3.11 -9.34
N SER A 108 3.58 4.40 -9.58
CA SER A 108 3.71 5.47 -8.58
C SER A 108 2.32 5.84 -8.10
N GLY A 109 2.08 5.67 -6.80
CA GLY A 109 0.83 5.97 -6.13
C GLY A 109 0.94 5.65 -4.65
N ASP A 110 -0.01 6.16 -3.87
CA ASP A 110 -0.10 5.91 -2.44
C ASP A 110 -0.44 4.43 -2.18
N ASP A 111 0.08 3.89 -1.09
CA ASP A 111 -0.37 2.60 -0.58
C ASP A 111 -1.75 2.77 0.03
N VAL A 112 -2.68 1.86 -0.22
CA VAL A 112 -4.05 1.92 0.34
C VAL A 112 -4.33 0.80 1.32
N GLY A 113 -3.51 -0.26 1.30
CA GLY A 113 -3.64 -1.32 2.28
C GLY A 113 -2.57 -2.39 2.19
N LYS A 114 -2.47 -3.15 3.27
CA LYS A 114 -1.68 -4.37 3.35
C LYS A 114 -2.50 -5.49 3.96
N ARG A 115 -2.33 -6.69 3.43
CA ARG A 115 -3.17 -7.85 3.75
C ARG A 115 -2.33 -9.11 3.98
N THR A 116 -2.79 -9.95 4.88
CA THR A 116 -2.37 -11.35 5.05
C THR A 116 -3.56 -12.27 4.73
N ASP A 117 -3.39 -13.58 4.91
CA ASP A 117 -4.48 -14.56 4.80
C ASP A 117 -5.66 -14.24 5.75
N ASP A 118 -5.37 -13.65 6.90
CA ASP A 118 -6.37 -13.23 7.91
C ASP A 118 -7.10 -11.91 7.54
N GLY A 119 -6.75 -11.29 6.41
CA GLY A 119 -7.37 -10.07 5.91
C GLY A 119 -6.46 -8.84 5.98
N PHE A 120 -7.06 -7.66 5.77
CA PHE A 120 -6.32 -6.40 5.83
C PHE A 120 -5.88 -6.13 7.27
N TYR A 121 -4.56 -6.09 7.50
CA TYR A 121 -4.00 -5.69 8.79
C TYR A 121 -3.63 -4.21 8.79
N PHE A 122 -3.59 -3.56 7.63
CA PHE A 122 -3.37 -2.12 7.52
C PHE A 122 -4.22 -1.56 6.39
N LYS A 123 -4.89 -0.42 6.63
CA LYS A 123 -5.52 0.39 5.59
C LYS A 123 -5.09 1.84 5.72
N TYR A 124 -4.95 2.49 4.57
CA TYR A 124 -4.58 3.89 4.44
C TYR A 124 -5.52 4.55 3.43
N PHE A 125 -5.96 5.75 3.76
CA PHE A 125 -6.77 6.60 2.91
C PHE A 125 -6.10 7.96 2.83
N ASN A 126 -6.00 8.53 1.63
CA ASN A 126 -5.51 9.90 1.44
C ASN A 126 -6.30 10.59 0.32
N SER A 127 -6.99 11.67 0.66
CA SER A 127 -7.70 12.49 -0.31
C SER A 127 -8.02 13.86 0.27
N ASN A 128 -8.03 14.91 -0.58
CA ASN A 128 -8.44 16.28 -0.21
C ASN A 128 -8.02 16.74 1.19
N ASN A 129 -6.71 16.77 1.45
CA ASN A 129 -6.15 17.24 2.73
C ASN A 129 -6.58 16.39 3.96
N CYS A 130 -7.06 15.18 3.72
CA CYS A 130 -7.49 14.21 4.71
C CYS A 130 -6.68 12.92 4.52
N ALA A 131 -5.94 12.52 5.54
CA ALA A 131 -5.26 11.24 5.57
C ALA A 131 -5.75 10.44 6.77
N TYR A 132 -6.14 9.19 6.56
CA TYR A 132 -6.53 8.25 7.60
C TYR A 132 -5.69 7.00 7.49
N TRP A 133 -5.32 6.42 8.63
CA TRP A 133 -4.72 5.10 8.65
C TRP A 133 -5.02 4.35 9.92
N ARG A 134 -5.02 3.03 9.79
CA ARG A 134 -5.24 2.12 10.89
C ARG A 134 -4.40 0.87 10.71
N ASP A 135 -3.65 0.57 11.76
CA ASP A 135 -2.97 -0.71 11.95
C ASP A 135 -3.87 -1.59 12.81
N ARG A 136 -4.33 -2.71 12.27
CA ARG A 136 -5.24 -3.66 12.90
C ARG A 136 -4.50 -4.75 13.68
N THR A 137 -3.17 -4.73 13.70
CA THR A 137 -2.37 -5.67 14.50
C THR A 137 -2.33 -5.30 15.99
N SER A 138 -2.75 -4.07 16.33
CA SER A 138 -2.84 -3.63 17.72
C SER A 138 -4.00 -4.31 18.44
N GLU A 139 -3.73 -4.82 19.65
CA GLU A 139 -4.77 -5.35 20.55
C GLU A 139 -5.76 -4.27 21.01
N VAL A 140 -5.37 -2.99 20.93
CA VAL A 140 -6.22 -1.86 21.28
C VAL A 140 -6.76 -1.16 20.02
N PRO A 141 -8.05 -0.76 19.99
CA PRO A 141 -8.61 0.03 18.91
C PRO A 141 -7.79 1.31 18.71
N THR A 142 -7.06 1.35 17.59
CA THR A 142 -6.26 2.51 17.20
C THR A 142 -6.56 2.87 15.77
N TRP A 143 -6.69 4.16 15.53
CA TRP A 143 -6.71 4.75 14.20
C TRP A 143 -6.31 6.21 14.30
N HIS A 144 -5.91 6.73 13.14
CA HIS A 144 -5.31 8.04 13.01
C HIS A 144 -5.97 8.78 11.85
N LEU A 145 -6.20 10.06 12.05
CA LEU A 145 -6.73 10.97 11.04
C LEU A 145 -5.97 12.28 11.12
N ARG A 146 -5.51 12.75 9.97
CA ARG A 146 -5.05 14.12 9.77
C ARG A 146 -6.02 14.81 8.82
N TYR A 147 -6.65 15.90 9.26
CA TYR A 147 -7.48 16.76 8.44
C TYR A 147 -6.89 18.18 8.46
N GLY A 148 -6.22 18.56 7.38
CA GLY A 148 -5.38 19.76 7.36
C GLY A 148 -4.25 19.70 8.39
N ASN A 149 -4.25 20.68 9.30
CA ASN A 149 -3.28 20.75 10.39
C ASN A 149 -3.78 20.09 11.68
N GLN A 150 -5.03 19.63 11.69
CA GLN A 150 -5.59 18.93 12.84
C GLN A 150 -5.33 17.44 12.71
N TYR A 151 -5.07 16.83 13.85
CA TYR A 151 -4.81 15.42 14.00
C TYR A 151 -5.73 14.86 15.07
N VAL A 152 -6.36 13.74 14.76
CA VAL A 152 -7.22 12.96 15.62
C VAL A 152 -6.61 11.57 15.73
N ASN A 153 -6.52 11.04 16.93
CA ASN A 153 -6.21 9.63 17.13
C ASN A 153 -7.09 9.04 18.22
N LEU A 154 -7.55 7.81 17.98
CA LEU A 154 -8.16 6.98 19.01
C LEU A 154 -7.07 6.12 19.65
N ARG A 155 -7.02 6.11 20.97
CA ARG A 155 -6.17 5.19 21.74
C ARG A 155 -6.89 4.81 23.03
N ASN A 156 -7.06 3.50 23.27
CA ASN A 156 -7.74 2.97 24.45
C ASN A 156 -9.14 3.58 24.64
N ASP A 157 -9.93 3.65 23.56
CA ASP A 157 -11.28 4.24 23.54
C ASP A 157 -11.36 5.73 23.92
N VAL A 158 -10.20 6.41 23.96
CA VAL A 158 -10.09 7.84 24.24
C VAL A 158 -9.64 8.59 22.99
N PHE A 159 -10.35 9.67 22.67
CA PHE A 159 -10.00 10.55 21.57
C PHE A 159 -8.97 11.60 21.99
N TYR A 160 -7.96 11.76 21.15
CA TYR A 160 -6.96 12.80 21.28
C TYR A 160 -7.00 13.68 20.03
N VAL A 161 -7.05 15.00 20.22
CA VAL A 161 -7.16 15.99 19.13
C VAL A 161 -6.13 17.10 19.33
N GLY A 162 -5.54 17.57 18.24
CA GLY A 162 -4.61 18.70 18.25
C GLY A 162 -3.78 18.80 16.99
N ILE A 163 -2.52 19.16 17.13
CA ILE A 163 -1.53 19.10 16.04
C ILE A 163 -0.71 17.83 16.26
N PHE A 164 -0.18 17.22 15.20
CA PHE A 164 0.67 16.05 15.32
C PHE A 164 1.84 16.31 16.30
N GLY A 165 1.99 15.44 17.31
CA GLY A 165 2.97 15.61 18.40
C GLY A 165 2.52 16.49 19.56
N SER A 166 1.36 17.15 19.48
CA SER A 166 0.77 17.97 20.53
C SER A 166 -0.76 17.85 20.52
N THR A 167 -1.24 16.71 21.02
CA THR A 167 -2.67 16.38 21.14
C THR A 167 -3.13 16.44 22.58
N LYS A 168 -4.42 16.69 22.79
CA LYS A 168 -5.08 16.60 24.11
C LYS A 168 -6.26 15.68 24.04
N GLU A 169 -6.52 15.00 25.15
CA GLU A 169 -7.73 14.21 25.33
C GLU A 169 -8.97 15.08 25.18
N VAL A 170 -9.99 14.55 24.50
CA VAL A 170 -11.30 15.18 24.36
C VAL A 170 -12.39 14.25 24.88
N LYS A 171 -13.42 14.84 25.49
CA LYS A 171 -14.52 14.11 26.14
C LYS A 171 -15.54 13.51 25.16
N SER A 172 -15.51 13.92 23.90
CA SER A 172 -16.49 13.55 22.89
C SER A 172 -15.79 13.34 21.54
N ALA A 173 -16.36 12.47 20.70
CA ALA A 173 -15.86 12.24 19.36
C ALA A 173 -15.80 13.55 18.53
N PRO A 174 -14.67 13.86 17.88
CA PRO A 174 -14.49 15.08 17.08
C PRO A 174 -15.21 14.97 15.72
N SER A 175 -16.54 14.98 15.77
CA SER A 175 -17.42 14.70 14.62
C SER A 175 -17.22 15.65 13.44
N ASP A 176 -16.82 16.89 13.71
CA ASP A 176 -16.48 17.91 12.72
C ASP A 176 -15.26 17.52 11.86
N LEU A 177 -14.33 16.74 12.41
CA LEU A 177 -13.16 16.21 11.69
C LEU A 177 -13.42 14.84 11.07
N VAL A 178 -14.21 14.01 11.76
CA VAL A 178 -14.47 12.63 11.33
C VAL A 178 -15.52 12.56 10.21
N LEU A 179 -16.57 13.36 10.27
CA LEU A 179 -17.65 13.30 9.27
C LEU A 179 -17.16 13.60 7.83
N PRO A 180 -16.28 14.59 7.60
CA PRO A 180 -15.66 14.79 6.28
C PRO A 180 -14.84 13.60 5.79
N LEU A 181 -14.13 12.89 6.68
CA LEU A 181 -13.41 11.65 6.32
C LEU A 181 -14.40 10.58 5.83
N LEU A 182 -15.43 10.29 6.63
CA LEU A 182 -16.41 9.24 6.34
C LEU A 182 -17.12 9.47 5.00
N LYS A 183 -17.53 10.71 4.71
CA LYS A 183 -18.13 11.08 3.41
C LYS A 183 -17.20 10.81 2.23
N GLN A 184 -15.90 11.05 2.40
CA GLN A 184 -14.93 10.81 1.34
C GLN A 184 -14.62 9.33 1.13
N MET A 185 -14.56 8.54 2.21
CA MET A 185 -14.41 7.08 2.15
C MET A 185 -15.64 6.40 1.54
N ASN A 186 -16.85 6.91 1.82
CA ASN A 186 -18.12 6.42 1.29
C ASN A 186 -18.35 6.76 -0.20
N ALA A 187 -17.43 7.51 -0.83
CA ALA A 187 -17.61 7.90 -2.22
C ALA A 187 -17.64 6.69 -3.16
N LYS A 188 -18.58 6.67 -4.12
CA LYS A 188 -18.82 5.56 -5.06
C LYS A 188 -17.57 5.05 -5.78
N LYS A 189 -16.58 5.93 -6.02
CA LYS A 189 -15.31 5.56 -6.67
C LYS A 189 -14.53 4.48 -5.91
N TRP A 190 -14.71 4.39 -4.59
CA TRP A 190 -14.02 3.41 -3.74
C TRP A 190 -14.68 2.02 -3.74
N ARG A 191 -15.86 1.87 -4.34
CA ARG A 191 -16.56 0.57 -4.50
C ARG A 191 -16.67 -0.22 -3.19
N GLY A 192 -16.90 0.46 -2.07
CA GLY A 192 -17.03 -0.15 -0.75
C GLY A 192 -15.72 -0.63 -0.11
N PHE A 193 -14.55 -0.31 -0.67
CA PHE A 193 -13.26 -0.76 -0.12
C PHE A 193 -13.02 -0.33 1.34
N TYR A 194 -13.60 0.79 1.77
CA TYR A 194 -13.48 1.31 3.13
C TYR A 194 -14.73 1.07 4.00
N ASP A 195 -15.71 0.28 3.55
CA ASP A 195 -16.97 0.09 4.30
C ASP A 195 -16.74 -0.47 5.70
N ASP A 196 -15.78 -1.38 5.85
CA ASP A 196 -15.39 -1.95 7.14
C ASP A 196 -14.73 -0.92 8.07
N GLU A 197 -13.92 -0.01 7.54
CA GLU A 197 -13.35 1.10 8.33
C GLU A 197 -14.41 2.14 8.70
N ILE A 198 -15.36 2.41 7.79
CA ILE A 198 -16.50 3.27 8.07
C ILE A 198 -17.30 2.70 9.24
N ASP A 199 -17.69 1.43 9.17
CA ASP A 199 -18.47 0.76 10.22
C ASP A 199 -17.75 0.81 11.56
N PHE A 200 -16.45 0.51 11.56
CA PHE A 200 -15.61 0.60 12.74
C PHE A 200 -15.58 2.03 13.33
N ILE A 201 -15.37 3.06 12.51
CA ILE A 201 -15.34 4.46 13.00
C ILE A 201 -16.72 4.88 13.53
N LEU A 202 -17.82 4.49 12.87
CA LEU A 202 -19.18 4.81 13.32
C LEU A 202 -19.46 4.21 14.71
N GLU A 203 -19.05 2.97 14.94
CA GLU A 203 -19.17 2.32 16.26
C GLU A 203 -18.41 3.08 17.36
N GLN A 204 -17.17 3.51 17.06
CA GLN A 204 -16.33 4.23 18.04
C GLN A 204 -16.78 5.67 18.31
N THR A 205 -17.47 6.29 17.35
CA THR A 205 -17.84 7.72 17.43
C THR A 205 -19.31 7.95 17.77
N GLY A 206 -20.17 6.95 17.57
CA GLY A 206 -21.62 7.08 17.70
C GLY A 206 -22.27 7.95 16.61
N ILE A 207 -21.53 8.30 15.56
CA ILE A 207 -22.07 9.05 14.42
C ILE A 207 -23.10 8.17 13.70
N GLU A 208 -24.25 8.74 13.34
CA GLU A 208 -25.29 7.98 12.63
C GLU A 208 -24.95 7.80 11.15
N ARG A 209 -25.09 6.58 10.62
CA ARG A 209 -24.81 6.25 9.20
C ARG A 209 -25.58 7.11 8.19
N ARG A 210 -26.76 7.65 8.53
CA ARG A 210 -27.52 8.51 7.61
C ARG A 210 -26.83 9.86 7.30
N LEU A 211 -25.78 10.21 8.04
CA LEU A 211 -25.04 11.47 7.89
C LEU A 211 -23.90 11.40 6.87
N ILE A 212 -23.56 10.19 6.37
CA ILE A 212 -22.44 9.93 5.46
C ILE A 212 -22.86 9.71 4.01
#